data_AF-A0A7S0ZIK1-F1
#
_entry.id   AF-A0A7S0ZIK1-F1
#
_cell.length_a   1.000
_cell.length_b   1.000
_cell.length_c   1.000
_cell.angle_alpha   90.00
_cell.angle_beta   90.00
_cell.angle_gamma   90.00
#
_symmetry.space_group_name_H-M   'P 1'
#
loop_
_entity.id
_entity.type
_entity.pdbx_description
1 polymer ?
#
loop_
_entity_poly.entity_id
_entity_poly.type
_entity_poly.pdbx_seq_one_letter_code
_entity_poly.pdbx_strand_id
1 'polypeptide(L)'
;YGYDDDPPSFTLLGVFLHVSDRRLQYDENATESVDKVSETLIVPDGGGCYLSLTTGPYGIGTRVDDSTLVTFMRRYGVPEEHIKQFPLKIDARTESRKDLLYCKACEVATTRCQRCKAVTYCGRDCQKADWDVHKLLCNEQCLPSSLPKATSRDQNSILGIFLPESSPHPRLVRVPYTFKSDEDGGFWFVDTSQYFRDLTSRIRSDWLPGFNKNNPNAYHIYFLDNFLNDGISKENACLKAMKSTQECSKNYWRGNILLMKAEPCERDPSFRDMKVQDVRSAIDALIL
;
A
#
# COMPACT_ATOMS: atom_id res chain seq x y z
N TYR A 1 -24.72 -13.03 -45.73
CA TYR A 1 -23.35 -13.43 -46.01
C TYR A 1 -22.50 -12.89 -44.87
N GLY A 2 -21.96 -13.81 -44.07
CA GLY A 2 -21.45 -13.56 -42.72
C GLY A 2 -20.27 -12.60 -42.69
N TYR A 3 -20.26 -11.77 -41.64
CA TYR A 3 -19.08 -11.08 -41.14
C TYR A 3 -18.24 -12.11 -40.37
N ASP A 4 -17.43 -12.87 -41.10
CA ASP A 4 -16.26 -13.53 -40.54
C ASP A 4 -15.09 -12.53 -40.61
N ASP A 5 -15.20 -11.45 -39.84
CA ASP A 5 -14.02 -10.66 -39.47
C ASP A 5 -13.64 -11.12 -38.07
N ASP A 6 -12.79 -12.15 -38.00
CA ASP A 6 -11.95 -12.37 -36.83
C ASP A 6 -11.32 -11.01 -36.47
N PRO A 7 -11.41 -10.53 -35.21
CA PRO A 7 -10.76 -9.30 -34.84
C PRO A 7 -9.28 -9.43 -35.18
N PRO A 8 -8.66 -8.44 -35.86
CA PRO A 8 -7.25 -8.53 -36.18
C PRO A 8 -6.52 -8.80 -34.88
N SER A 9 -5.75 -9.88 -34.83
CA SER A 9 -4.87 -10.17 -33.71
C SER A 9 -3.96 -8.95 -33.57
N PHE A 10 -4.32 -8.02 -32.68
CA PHE A 10 -3.46 -6.92 -32.30
C PHE A 10 -2.30 -7.58 -31.57
N THR A 11 -1.32 -8.02 -32.33
CA THR A 11 0.01 -8.34 -31.82
C THR A 11 0.42 -7.09 -31.07
N LEU A 12 0.40 -7.13 -29.73
CA LEU A 12 0.78 -5.98 -28.92
C LEU A 12 2.16 -5.53 -29.40
N LEU A 13 2.23 -4.36 -30.03
CA LEU A 13 3.46 -3.83 -30.62
C LEU A 13 4.48 -3.41 -29.56
N GLY A 14 4.07 -3.40 -28.30
CA GLY A 14 4.89 -3.13 -27.12
C GLY A 14 4.01 -3.02 -25.88
N VAL A 15 4.64 -3.02 -24.72
CA VAL A 15 3.99 -2.81 -23.43
C VAL A 15 4.39 -1.44 -22.89
N PHE A 16 3.43 -0.75 -22.29
CA PHE A 16 3.60 0.60 -21.78
C PHE A 16 3.43 0.60 -20.25
N LEU A 17 4.36 1.22 -19.54
CA LEU A 17 4.27 1.46 -18.11
C LEU A 17 4.30 2.97 -17.86
N HIS A 18 3.21 3.48 -17.28
CA HIS A 18 3.11 4.86 -16.81
C HIS A 18 2.98 4.88 -15.31
N VAL A 19 3.94 5.50 -14.63
CA VAL A 19 3.97 5.62 -13.17
C VAL A 19 3.84 7.07 -12.80
N SER A 20 2.97 7.41 -11.85
CA SER A 20 2.94 8.74 -11.22
C SER A 20 3.49 8.63 -9.79
N ASP A 21 4.59 9.32 -9.50
CA ASP A 21 5.26 9.33 -8.19
C ASP A 21 5.72 10.75 -7.83
N ARG A 22 5.31 11.24 -6.64
CA ARG A 22 5.68 12.58 -6.16
C ARG A 22 7.17 12.75 -5.90
N ARG A 23 7.92 11.67 -5.68
CA ARG A 23 9.38 11.74 -5.53
C ARG A 23 10.09 12.14 -6.82
N LEU A 24 9.39 12.10 -7.96
CA LEU A 24 9.87 12.54 -9.26
C LEU A 24 9.46 13.98 -9.59
N GLN A 25 8.80 14.67 -8.64
CA GLN A 25 8.33 16.03 -8.85
C GLN A 25 9.45 17.05 -8.59
N TYR A 26 9.40 18.17 -9.30
CA TYR A 26 10.20 19.35 -9.01
C TYR A 26 10.01 19.78 -7.55
N ASP A 27 11.11 20.06 -6.86
CA ASP A 27 11.12 20.58 -5.49
C ASP A 27 12.04 21.80 -5.45
N GLU A 28 11.49 22.95 -5.05
CA GLU A 28 12.23 24.21 -4.95
C GLU A 28 13.44 24.14 -3.98
N ASN A 29 13.49 23.12 -3.12
CA ASN A 29 14.58 22.86 -2.18
C ASN A 29 15.59 21.84 -2.69
N ALA A 30 15.37 21.23 -3.86
CA ALA A 30 16.30 20.27 -4.46
C ALA A 30 17.50 20.97 -5.10
N THR A 31 18.55 20.19 -5.33
CA THR A 31 19.74 20.68 -6.05
C THR A 31 19.42 20.84 -7.54
N GLU A 32 20.05 21.81 -8.20
CA GLU A 32 19.92 22.02 -9.65
C GLU A 32 20.17 20.76 -10.49
N SER A 33 21.08 19.88 -10.05
CA SER A 33 21.32 18.59 -10.72
C SER A 33 20.16 17.60 -10.60
N VAL A 34 19.44 17.61 -9.48
CA VAL A 34 18.24 16.78 -9.28
C VAL A 34 17.09 17.33 -10.10
N ASP A 35 16.88 18.65 -10.09
CA ASP A 35 15.85 19.30 -10.89
C ASP A 35 16.06 19.08 -12.38
N LYS A 36 17.29 19.16 -12.87
CA LYS A 36 17.62 18.82 -14.27
C LYS A 36 17.25 17.38 -14.65
N VAL A 37 17.40 16.42 -13.74
CA VAL A 37 17.00 15.03 -14.00
C VAL A 37 15.48 14.91 -13.96
N SER A 38 14.82 15.52 -12.98
CA SER A 38 13.36 15.60 -12.91
C SER A 38 12.78 16.24 -14.18
N GLU A 39 13.46 17.26 -14.73
CA GLU A 39 13.15 17.94 -16.00
C GLU A 39 13.23 17.03 -17.22
N THR A 40 14.17 16.07 -17.25
CA THR A 40 14.24 15.09 -18.36
C THR A 40 13.11 14.05 -18.33
N LEU A 41 12.42 13.91 -17.20
CA LEU A 41 11.24 13.06 -17.05
C LEU A 41 9.92 13.79 -17.40
N ILE A 42 9.99 15.06 -17.87
CA ILE A 42 8.85 15.95 -18.16
C ILE A 42 8.32 15.77 -19.60
N VAL A 43 6.99 15.67 -19.74
CA VAL A 43 6.20 15.94 -20.95
C VAL A 43 5.88 17.46 -20.90
N PRO A 44 5.73 18.20 -22.02
CA PRO A 44 5.85 19.67 -22.06
C PRO A 44 4.83 20.51 -21.24
N ASP A 45 3.97 19.90 -20.44
CA ASP A 45 2.92 20.51 -19.64
C ASP A 45 3.32 20.87 -18.20
N GLY A 46 4.59 20.66 -17.81
CA GLY A 46 5.21 21.34 -16.66
C GLY A 46 4.77 20.87 -15.26
N GLY A 47 4.02 19.77 -15.16
CA GLY A 47 3.54 19.23 -13.88
C GLY A 47 4.38 18.09 -13.29
N GLY A 48 5.49 17.71 -13.94
CA GLY A 48 6.40 16.59 -13.67
C GLY A 48 6.10 15.73 -12.44
N CYS A 49 5.59 14.52 -12.64
CA CYS A 49 5.57 13.48 -11.61
C CYS A 49 5.48 12.08 -12.22
N TYR A 50 5.81 11.91 -13.50
CA TYR A 50 5.55 10.69 -14.24
C TYR A 50 6.82 10.06 -14.81
N LEU A 51 6.86 8.74 -14.79
CA LEU A 51 7.85 7.93 -15.49
C LEU A 51 7.09 7.08 -16.51
N SER A 52 7.38 7.33 -17.78
CA SER A 52 6.79 6.58 -18.90
C SER A 52 7.86 5.71 -19.56
N LEU A 53 7.62 4.41 -19.61
CA LEU A 53 8.49 3.42 -20.24
C LEU A 53 7.71 2.64 -21.30
N THR A 54 8.35 2.33 -22.43
CA THR A 54 7.75 1.54 -23.50
C THR A 54 8.74 0.50 -24.05
N THR A 55 8.26 -0.69 -24.39
CA THR A 55 9.05 -1.68 -25.17
C THR A 55 8.79 -1.60 -26.66
N GLY A 56 7.73 -0.88 -27.06
CA GLY A 56 7.31 -0.77 -28.45
C GLY A 56 8.19 0.17 -29.28
N PRO A 57 8.18 0.03 -30.61
CA PRO A 57 8.85 0.96 -31.51
C PRO A 57 8.18 2.35 -31.57
N TYR A 58 6.94 2.44 -31.10
CA TYR A 58 6.14 3.66 -31.05
C TYR A 58 5.53 3.82 -29.64
N GLY A 59 5.42 5.07 -29.16
CA GLY A 59 4.85 5.38 -27.85
C GLY A 59 5.46 6.63 -27.21
N ILE A 60 4.90 7.06 -26.08
CA ILE A 60 5.41 8.16 -25.26
C ILE A 60 6.36 7.57 -24.20
N GLY A 61 7.43 8.29 -23.85
CA GLY A 61 8.36 7.89 -22.80
C GLY A 61 9.63 7.19 -23.29
N THR A 62 10.45 6.74 -22.34
CA THR A 62 11.75 6.13 -22.63
C THR A 62 11.58 4.71 -23.15
N ARG A 63 12.15 4.43 -24.31
CA ARG A 63 12.18 3.07 -24.85
C ARG A 63 13.19 2.22 -24.07
N VAL A 64 12.73 1.07 -23.58
CA VAL A 64 13.52 0.12 -22.80
C VAL A 64 13.29 -1.30 -23.30
N ASP A 65 14.18 -2.23 -22.94
CA ASP A 65 13.96 -3.65 -23.18
C ASP A 65 12.93 -4.24 -22.20
N ASP A 66 12.39 -5.41 -22.56
CA ASP A 66 11.35 -6.12 -21.79
C ASP A 66 11.77 -6.39 -20.33
N SER A 67 13.04 -6.73 -20.09
CA SER A 67 13.54 -7.04 -18.74
C SER A 67 13.64 -5.79 -17.87
N THR A 68 14.06 -4.66 -18.46
CA THR A 68 14.02 -3.35 -17.80
C THR A 68 12.60 -2.96 -17.45
N LEU A 69 11.64 -3.10 -18.37
CA LEU A 69 10.23 -2.77 -18.11
C LEU A 69 9.66 -3.60 -16.95
N VAL A 70 9.87 -4.91 -16.94
CA VAL A 70 9.41 -5.81 -15.87
C VAL A 70 10.04 -5.46 -14.52
N THR A 71 11.32 -5.06 -14.52
CA THR A 71 11.99 -4.62 -13.28
C THR A 71 11.28 -3.42 -12.66
N PHE A 72 10.87 -2.44 -13.47
CA PHE A 72 10.12 -1.28 -13.00
C PHE A 72 8.67 -1.63 -12.62
N MET A 73 8.00 -2.51 -13.36
CA MET A 73 6.67 -3.02 -13.00
C MET A 73 6.69 -3.63 -11.58
N ARG A 74 7.66 -4.51 -11.29
CA ARG A 74 7.84 -5.11 -9.96
C ARG A 74 8.17 -4.06 -8.89
N ARG A 75 9.06 -3.11 -9.21
CA ARG A 75 9.45 -2.03 -8.30
C ARG A 75 8.27 -1.16 -7.87
N TYR A 76 7.33 -0.91 -8.78
CA TYR A 76 6.10 -0.14 -8.51
C TYR A 76 4.91 -1.01 -8.10
N GLY A 77 5.14 -2.30 -7.83
CA GLY A 77 4.16 -3.19 -7.22
C GLY A 77 3.08 -3.72 -8.16
N VAL A 78 3.33 -3.75 -9.47
CA VAL A 78 2.46 -4.44 -10.43
C VAL A 78 2.44 -5.94 -10.09
N PRO A 79 1.26 -6.56 -9.88
CA PRO A 79 1.18 -7.98 -9.55
C PRO A 79 1.72 -8.91 -10.65
N GLU A 80 2.34 -10.03 -10.27
CA GLU A 80 2.95 -10.98 -11.23
C GLU A 80 1.93 -11.58 -12.20
N GLU A 81 0.69 -11.77 -11.75
CA GLU A 81 -0.42 -12.25 -12.59
C GLU A 81 -0.76 -11.27 -13.72
N HIS A 82 -0.55 -9.96 -13.53
CA HIS A 82 -0.74 -8.96 -14.57
C HIS A 82 0.48 -8.93 -15.51
N ILE A 83 1.69 -9.04 -14.97
CA ILE A 83 2.93 -9.09 -15.77
C ILE A 83 2.90 -10.26 -16.76
N LYS A 84 2.41 -11.43 -16.32
CA LYS A 84 2.31 -12.65 -17.15
C LYS A 84 1.31 -12.55 -18.31
N GLN A 85 0.42 -11.57 -18.33
CA GLN A 85 -0.52 -11.37 -19.44
C GLN A 85 0.17 -10.74 -20.65
N PHE A 86 1.33 -10.13 -20.46
CA PHE A 86 2.07 -9.49 -21.53
C PHE A 86 3.08 -10.44 -22.19
N PRO A 87 3.27 -10.36 -23.52
CA PRO A 87 4.23 -11.20 -24.25
C PRO A 87 5.68 -10.68 -24.09
N LEU A 88 6.12 -10.42 -22.86
CA LEU A 88 7.44 -9.87 -22.53
C LEU A 88 8.51 -10.97 -22.44
N LYS A 89 9.68 -10.74 -23.03
CA LYS A 89 10.84 -11.63 -22.98
C LYS A 89 11.77 -11.25 -21.84
N ILE A 90 11.62 -11.93 -20.72
CA ILE A 90 12.39 -11.67 -19.50
C ILE A 90 13.67 -12.53 -19.52
N ASP A 91 14.83 -11.90 -19.30
CA ASP A 91 16.09 -12.63 -19.18
C ASP A 91 16.17 -13.45 -17.88
N ALA A 92 17.02 -14.49 -17.86
CA ALA A 92 17.13 -15.38 -16.71
C ALA A 92 17.54 -14.65 -15.41
N ARG A 93 18.30 -13.55 -15.56
CA ARG A 93 18.75 -12.72 -14.44
C ARG A 93 17.57 -11.98 -13.79
N THR A 94 16.70 -11.40 -14.60
CA THR A 94 15.50 -10.67 -14.18
C THR A 94 14.45 -11.64 -13.64
N GLU A 95 14.34 -12.84 -14.23
CA GLU A 95 13.47 -13.90 -13.73
C GLU A 95 13.92 -14.40 -12.34
N SER A 96 15.23 -14.60 -12.13
CA SER A 96 15.79 -14.96 -10.81
C SER A 96 15.61 -13.86 -9.74
N ARG A 97 15.36 -12.62 -10.20
CA ARG A 97 15.22 -11.42 -9.38
C ARG A 97 13.77 -11.07 -9.04
N LYS A 98 12.79 -11.88 -9.42
CA LYS A 98 11.38 -11.72 -8.98
C LYS A 98 11.22 -11.69 -7.46
N ASP A 99 12.13 -12.35 -6.76
CA ASP A 99 12.18 -12.39 -5.30
C ASP A 99 13.14 -11.33 -4.71
N LEU A 100 13.56 -10.33 -5.48
CA LEU A 100 14.37 -9.22 -4.96
C LEU A 100 13.61 -8.54 -3.83
N LEU A 101 14.12 -8.79 -2.63
CA LEU A 101 13.66 -8.13 -1.43
C LEU A 101 14.16 -6.70 -1.49
N TYR A 102 13.27 -5.74 -1.30
CA TYR A 102 13.67 -4.35 -1.24
C TYR A 102 14.05 -3.97 0.20
N CYS A 103 15.10 -3.18 0.35
CA CYS A 103 15.44 -2.64 1.66
C CYS A 103 14.38 -1.62 2.06
N LYS A 104 13.84 -1.75 3.27
CA LYS A 104 12.85 -0.79 3.77
C LYS A 104 13.33 0.66 3.77
N ALA A 105 14.64 0.90 3.91
CA ALA A 105 15.21 2.24 3.98
C ALA A 105 15.85 2.73 2.67
N CYS A 106 16.14 1.83 1.71
CA CYS A 106 16.78 2.21 0.45
C CYS A 106 16.23 1.39 -0.72
N GLU A 107 17.03 0.50 -1.31
CA GLU A 107 16.69 -0.20 -2.54
C GLU A 107 16.84 -1.72 -2.41
N VAL A 108 18.05 -2.28 -2.47
CA VAL A 108 18.24 -3.74 -2.51
C VAL A 108 18.50 -4.29 -1.11
N ALA A 109 17.67 -5.22 -0.65
CA ALA A 109 17.91 -5.93 0.58
C ALA A 109 18.73 -7.20 0.35
N THR A 110 19.63 -7.47 1.29
CA THR A 110 20.45 -8.68 1.35
C THR A 110 20.06 -9.55 2.55
N THR A 111 19.34 -8.97 3.51
CA THR A 111 19.01 -9.61 4.78
C THR A 111 17.53 -9.43 5.12
N ARG A 112 16.98 -10.42 5.83
CA ARG A 112 15.66 -10.35 6.47
C ARG A 112 15.84 -10.12 7.96
N CYS A 113 14.89 -9.44 8.59
CA CYS A 113 14.82 -9.42 10.05
C CYS A 113 14.76 -10.88 10.56
N GLN A 114 15.72 -11.28 11.39
CA GLN A 114 15.83 -12.67 11.85
C GLN A 114 14.65 -13.09 12.73
N ARG A 115 13.98 -12.13 13.38
CA ARG A 115 12.84 -12.37 14.27
C ARG A 115 11.54 -12.56 13.50
N CYS A 116 11.03 -11.51 12.86
CA CYS A 116 9.72 -11.57 12.19
C CYS A 116 9.77 -12.08 10.75
N LYS A 117 10.95 -12.04 10.10
CA LYS A 117 11.17 -12.35 8.67
C LYS A 117 10.31 -11.55 7.68
N ALA A 118 9.52 -10.59 8.18
CA ALA A 118 8.53 -9.82 7.42
C ALA A 118 9.09 -8.56 6.77
N VAL A 119 10.25 -8.07 7.22
CA VAL A 119 10.91 -6.87 6.69
C VAL A 119 12.34 -7.19 6.30
N THR A 120 12.81 -6.51 5.26
CA THR A 120 14.09 -6.75 4.60
C THR A 120 14.96 -5.49 4.61
N TYR A 121 16.26 -5.70 4.81
CA TYR A 121 17.26 -4.63 4.93
C TYR A 121 18.49 -4.95 4.09
N CYS A 122 19.15 -3.91 3.57
CA CYS A 122 20.44 -4.03 2.88
C CYS A 122 21.59 -4.36 3.86
N GLY A 123 21.38 -4.11 5.16
CA GLY A 123 22.35 -4.37 6.23
C GLY A 123 21.84 -3.94 7.61
N ARG A 124 22.70 -4.07 8.63
CA ARG A 124 22.34 -3.74 10.02
C ARG A 124 22.08 -2.26 10.26
N ASP A 125 22.68 -1.37 9.48
CA ASP A 125 22.54 0.07 9.70
C ASP A 125 21.13 0.53 9.36
N CYS A 126 20.57 0.09 8.24
CA CYS A 126 19.16 0.32 7.90
C CYS A 126 18.19 -0.36 8.88
N GLN A 127 18.54 -1.54 9.40
CA GLN A 127 17.75 -2.19 10.44
C GLN A 127 17.74 -1.37 11.74
N LYS A 128 18.90 -0.83 12.16
CA LYS A 128 19.02 0.01 13.36
C LYS A 128 18.26 1.33 13.21
N ALA A 129 18.37 1.97 12.06
CA ALA A 129 17.65 3.21 11.77
C ALA A 129 16.12 3.02 11.83
N ASP A 130 15.62 1.88 11.33
CA ASP A 130 14.20 1.53 11.39
C ASP A 130 13.80 0.92 12.74
N TRP A 131 14.74 0.59 13.63
CA TRP A 131 14.47 -0.28 14.79
C TRP A 131 13.45 0.29 15.76
N ASP A 132 13.46 1.60 16.02
CA ASP A 132 12.54 2.21 16.99
C ASP A 132 11.07 2.06 16.59
N VAL A 133 10.81 2.08 15.29
CA VAL A 133 9.49 1.79 14.72
C VAL A 133 9.31 0.28 14.59
N HIS A 134 10.28 -0.39 13.96
CA HIS A 134 10.19 -1.79 13.61
C HIS A 134 9.97 -2.66 14.85
N LYS A 135 10.60 -2.36 16.00
CA LYS A 135 10.47 -3.15 17.24
C LYS A 135 9.02 -3.26 17.73
N LEU A 136 8.18 -2.25 17.45
CA LEU A 136 6.76 -2.27 17.76
C LEU A 136 5.98 -3.28 16.90
N LEU A 137 6.52 -3.59 15.71
CA LEU A 137 5.96 -4.49 14.70
C LEU A 137 6.70 -5.85 14.59
N CYS A 138 7.92 -5.92 15.12
CA CYS A 138 8.87 -7.03 15.00
C CYS A 138 8.51 -8.22 15.91
N ASN A 139 7.40 -8.13 16.64
CA ASN A 139 7.05 -9.09 17.68
C ASN A 139 5.91 -10.03 17.24
N GLU A 140 5.92 -11.25 17.76
CA GLU A 140 4.87 -12.28 17.57
C GLU A 140 3.49 -11.86 18.09
N GLN A 141 3.37 -10.69 18.73
CA GLN A 141 2.09 -10.15 19.18
C GLN A 141 1.36 -9.36 18.08
N CYS A 142 2.07 -8.87 17.05
CA CYS A 142 1.44 -8.27 15.87
C CYS A 142 0.88 -9.34 14.92
N LEU A 143 1.52 -10.50 14.89
CA LEU A 143 1.12 -11.68 14.15
C LEU A 143 0.64 -12.71 15.16
N PRO A 144 -0.64 -12.78 15.54
CA PRO A 144 -1.08 -13.93 16.32
C PRO A 144 -0.64 -15.18 15.56
N SER A 145 0.28 -15.94 16.16
CA SER A 145 0.90 -17.15 15.59
C SER A 145 -0.15 -18.22 15.24
N SER A 146 -1.34 -18.04 15.80
CA SER A 146 -2.62 -18.53 15.31
C SER A 146 -3.56 -17.34 15.13
N LEU A 147 -3.59 -16.72 13.96
CA LEU A 147 -4.79 -15.97 13.53
C LEU A 147 -5.98 -16.88 13.86
N PRO A 148 -7.04 -16.40 14.53
CA PRO A 148 -8.21 -17.21 14.78
C PRO A 148 -8.59 -17.84 13.44
N LYS A 149 -8.52 -19.18 13.35
CA LYS A 149 -9.02 -19.88 12.17
C LYS A 149 -10.46 -19.42 12.03
N ALA A 150 -10.82 -18.87 10.87
CA ALA A 150 -12.19 -18.50 10.57
C ALA A 150 -13.07 -19.68 11.02
N THR A 151 -13.92 -19.45 12.02
CA THR A 151 -14.82 -20.51 12.43
C THR A 151 -15.82 -20.70 11.29
N SER A 152 -16.37 -21.90 11.11
CA SER A 152 -17.29 -22.18 10.00
C SER A 152 -18.56 -21.29 9.97
N ARG A 153 -18.79 -20.48 11.02
CA ARG A 153 -19.86 -19.49 11.11
C ARG A 153 -19.45 -18.07 10.68
N ASP A 154 -18.15 -17.81 10.53
CA ASP A 154 -17.59 -16.54 10.05
C ASP A 154 -17.42 -16.62 8.52
N GLN A 155 -18.52 -16.59 7.76
CA GLN A 155 -18.42 -16.83 6.32
C GLN A 155 -17.57 -15.80 5.56
N ASN A 156 -17.32 -14.62 6.15
CA ASN A 156 -16.58 -13.55 5.49
C ASN A 156 -15.78 -12.73 6.54
N SER A 157 -14.47 -12.93 6.61
CA SER A 157 -13.59 -12.13 7.47
C SER A 157 -12.27 -11.81 6.77
N ILE A 158 -11.70 -10.67 7.08
CA ILE A 158 -10.46 -10.19 6.45
C ILE A 158 -9.47 -9.69 7.48
N LEU A 159 -8.18 -9.77 7.18
CA LEU A 159 -7.15 -9.21 8.03
C LEU A 159 -7.11 -7.70 7.91
N GLY A 160 -7.37 -7.03 9.04
CA GLY A 160 -7.16 -5.60 9.23
C GLY A 160 -6.09 -5.33 10.29
N ILE A 161 -5.75 -4.06 10.46
CA ILE A 161 -4.83 -3.60 11.51
C ILE A 161 -5.62 -2.82 12.55
N PHE A 162 -5.50 -3.26 13.80
CA PHE A 162 -6.06 -2.58 14.94
C PHE A 162 -4.98 -1.82 15.71
N LEU A 163 -5.21 -0.53 15.92
CA LEU A 163 -4.41 0.34 16.77
C LEU A 163 -5.18 0.61 18.07
N PRO A 164 -4.92 -0.16 19.14
CA PRO A 164 -5.57 0.07 20.43
C PRO A 164 -5.18 1.42 21.03
N GLU A 165 -6.15 2.11 21.63
CA GLU A 165 -5.94 3.37 22.34
C GLU A 165 -4.89 3.23 23.46
N SER A 166 -4.96 2.14 24.22
CA SER A 166 -4.22 1.94 25.47
C SER A 166 -2.86 1.25 25.31
N SER A 167 -2.51 0.78 24.11
CA SER A 167 -1.29 -0.01 23.87
C SER A 167 -0.47 0.60 22.73
N PRO A 168 0.87 0.66 22.87
CA PRO A 168 1.74 1.16 21.80
C PRO A 168 2.01 0.14 20.69
N HIS A 169 1.44 -1.07 20.80
CA HIS A 169 1.64 -2.17 19.85
C HIS A 169 0.40 -2.39 18.96
N PRO A 170 0.52 -2.19 17.63
CA PRO A 170 -0.49 -2.56 16.65
C PRO A 170 -0.77 -4.07 16.64
N ARG A 171 -1.95 -4.47 16.16
CA ARG A 171 -2.34 -5.89 16.07
C ARG A 171 -2.97 -6.21 14.72
N LEU A 172 -2.58 -7.31 14.08
CA LEU A 172 -3.37 -7.87 12.98
C LEU A 172 -4.57 -8.63 13.57
N VAL A 173 -5.75 -8.31 13.07
CA VAL A 173 -7.02 -8.82 13.59
C VAL A 173 -7.93 -9.28 12.46
N ARG A 174 -8.76 -10.31 12.72
CA ARG A 174 -9.78 -10.76 11.77
C ARG A 174 -11.03 -9.89 11.94
N VAL A 175 -11.36 -9.15 10.90
CA VAL A 175 -12.52 -8.25 10.86
C VAL A 175 -13.64 -8.94 10.08
N PRO A 176 -14.75 -9.32 10.74
CA PRO A 176 -15.90 -9.87 10.07
C PRO A 176 -16.55 -8.83 9.18
N TYR A 177 -17.06 -9.26 8.03
CA TYR A 177 -17.83 -8.40 7.15
C TYR A 177 -18.99 -9.17 6.52
N THR A 178 -20.02 -8.45 6.09
CA THR A 178 -21.06 -8.97 5.20
C THR A 178 -21.04 -8.15 3.92
N PHE A 179 -20.96 -8.81 2.78
CA PHE A 179 -21.08 -8.16 1.47
C PHE A 179 -22.51 -8.32 0.96
N LYS A 180 -23.14 -7.21 0.58
CA LYS A 180 -24.43 -7.22 -0.10
C LYS A 180 -24.25 -6.60 -1.47
N SER A 181 -24.57 -7.36 -2.52
CA SER A 181 -24.55 -6.89 -3.90
C SER A 181 -25.96 -6.54 -4.35
N ASP A 182 -26.14 -5.32 -4.86
CA ASP A 182 -27.37 -4.86 -5.50
C ASP A 182 -27.10 -4.54 -6.99
N GLU A 183 -28.13 -4.16 -7.75
CA GLU A 183 -28.04 -3.89 -9.20
C GLU A 183 -27.07 -2.74 -9.56
N ASP A 184 -26.85 -1.82 -8.61
CA ASP A 184 -26.02 -0.61 -8.78
C ASP A 184 -24.59 -0.75 -8.22
N GLY A 185 -24.26 -1.87 -7.55
CA GLY A 185 -22.97 -2.06 -6.90
C GLY A 185 -23.06 -2.82 -5.57
N GLY A 186 -21.90 -3.09 -4.97
CA GLY A 186 -21.79 -3.88 -3.74
C GLY A 186 -21.34 -3.10 -2.51
N PHE A 187 -22.02 -3.30 -1.37
CA PHE A 187 -21.69 -2.67 -0.10
C PHE A 187 -21.12 -3.65 0.92
N TRP A 188 -20.07 -3.21 1.61
CA TRP A 188 -19.41 -3.95 2.68
C TRP A 188 -19.87 -3.45 4.04
N PHE A 189 -20.54 -4.32 4.80
CA PHE A 189 -20.90 -4.09 6.20
C PHE A 189 -19.83 -4.70 7.10
N VAL A 190 -18.97 -3.86 7.66
CA VAL A 190 -17.86 -4.29 8.52
C VAL A 190 -18.29 -4.30 9.98
N ASP A 191 -18.14 -5.44 10.65
CA ASP A 191 -18.42 -5.56 12.08
C ASP A 191 -17.25 -5.02 12.90
N THR A 192 -17.45 -3.83 13.43
CA THR A 192 -16.48 -3.09 14.24
C THR A 192 -16.76 -3.18 15.74
N SER A 193 -17.84 -3.87 16.16
CA SER A 193 -18.32 -3.90 17.55
C SER A 193 -17.25 -4.36 18.54
N GLN A 194 -16.51 -5.40 18.19
CA GLN A 194 -15.41 -5.95 19.01
C GLN A 194 -14.23 -4.99 19.20
N TYR A 195 -14.09 -3.95 18.37
CA TYR A 195 -12.97 -3.03 18.39
C TYR A 195 -13.30 -1.68 19.02
N PHE A 196 -14.57 -1.29 19.06
CA PHE A 196 -14.96 0.08 19.42
C PHE A 196 -15.85 0.20 20.67
N ARG A 197 -15.99 -0.87 21.48
CA ARG A 197 -16.93 -0.93 22.62
C ARG A 197 -18.38 -0.64 22.15
N ASP A 198 -19.31 -0.43 23.07
CA ASP A 198 -20.72 -0.07 22.77
C ASP A 198 -20.87 1.35 22.15
N LEU A 199 -19.81 1.94 21.62
CA LEU A 199 -19.80 3.25 20.96
C LEU A 199 -20.03 3.14 19.45
N THR A 200 -20.66 2.06 18.99
CA THR A 200 -20.89 1.77 17.56
C THR A 200 -21.60 2.90 16.82
N SER A 201 -22.50 3.62 17.50
CA SER A 201 -23.21 4.79 16.96
C SER A 201 -22.33 6.02 16.69
N ARG A 202 -21.06 6.02 17.15
CA ARG A 202 -20.09 7.12 17.01
C ARG A 202 -18.92 6.77 16.09
N ILE A 203 -18.94 5.58 15.51
CA ILE A 203 -17.91 5.14 14.57
C ILE A 203 -18.15 5.87 13.26
N ARG A 204 -17.11 6.53 12.76
CA ARG A 204 -17.02 6.96 11.37
C ARG A 204 -16.03 6.08 10.64
N SER A 205 -16.16 6.09 9.32
CA SER A 205 -15.15 5.57 8.44
C SER A 205 -14.78 6.60 7.38
N ASP A 206 -13.56 6.51 6.90
CA ASP A 206 -13.03 7.37 5.84
C ASP A 206 -12.01 6.58 5.00
N TRP A 207 -11.56 7.18 3.90
CA TRP A 207 -10.55 6.63 3.02
C TRP A 207 -9.23 7.38 3.20
N LEU A 208 -8.16 6.61 3.43
CA LEU A 208 -6.81 7.13 3.49
C LEU A 208 -6.05 6.77 2.20
N PRO A 209 -5.27 7.72 1.67
CA PRO A 209 -4.42 7.46 0.52
C PRO A 209 -3.34 6.45 0.85
N GLY A 210 -3.08 5.55 -0.10
CA GLY A 210 -1.85 4.78 -0.09
C GLY A 210 -0.67 5.64 -0.53
N PHE A 211 0.54 5.18 -0.21
CA PHE A 211 1.76 5.76 -0.80
C PHE A 211 1.76 5.71 -2.34
N ASN A 212 1.04 4.75 -2.94
CA ASN A 212 0.84 4.69 -4.38
C ASN A 212 -0.40 5.51 -4.74
N LYS A 213 -0.19 6.66 -5.40
CA LYS A 213 -1.25 7.56 -5.84
C LYS A 213 -2.21 6.99 -6.87
N ASN A 214 -1.86 5.88 -7.54
CA ASN A 214 -2.78 5.14 -8.40
C ASN A 214 -3.82 4.34 -7.58
N ASN A 215 -3.72 4.37 -6.25
CA ASN A 215 -4.76 3.91 -5.32
C ASN A 215 -4.96 4.95 -4.20
N PRO A 216 -5.72 6.05 -4.47
CA PRO A 216 -6.02 7.08 -3.48
C PRO A 216 -6.88 6.57 -2.31
N ASN A 217 -7.42 5.35 -2.40
CA ASN A 217 -8.27 4.71 -1.40
C ASN A 217 -7.64 3.40 -0.90
N ALA A 218 -6.31 3.38 -0.69
CA ALA A 218 -5.62 2.13 -0.35
C ALA A 218 -6.01 1.57 1.01
N TYR A 219 -6.42 2.44 1.95
CA TYR A 219 -6.86 2.02 3.27
C TYR A 219 -8.22 2.62 3.63
N HIS A 220 -9.12 1.78 4.12
CA HIS A 220 -10.36 2.23 4.77
C HIS A 220 -10.12 2.26 6.27
N ILE A 221 -10.34 3.41 6.89
CA ILE A 221 -10.16 3.62 8.31
C ILE A 221 -11.50 3.68 9.01
N TYR A 222 -11.57 3.10 10.20
CA TYR A 222 -12.66 3.29 11.17
C TYR A 222 -12.10 3.94 12.43
N PHE A 223 -12.79 4.95 12.94
CA PHE A 223 -12.38 5.73 14.10
C PHE A 223 -13.58 6.39 14.80
N LEU A 224 -13.36 6.90 16.02
CA LEU A 224 -14.38 7.59 16.80
C LEU A 224 -14.35 9.10 16.53
N ASP A 225 -15.18 9.62 15.64
CA ASP A 225 -15.14 11.01 15.14
C ASP A 225 -15.54 12.08 16.18
N ASN A 226 -16.08 11.70 17.34
CA ASN A 226 -16.44 12.65 18.39
C ASN A 226 -15.28 13.00 19.34
N PHE A 227 -14.03 12.64 19.00
CA PHE A 227 -12.89 12.75 19.90
C PHE A 227 -12.52 14.18 20.33
N LEU A 228 -12.99 15.21 19.62
CA LEU A 228 -12.79 16.61 20.01
C LEU A 228 -13.82 17.10 21.04
N ASN A 229 -14.98 16.44 21.12
CA ASN A 229 -16.11 16.87 21.96
C ASN A 229 -16.45 15.85 23.06
N ASP A 230 -15.88 14.65 23.05
CA ASP A 230 -16.25 13.59 23.98
C ASP A 230 -15.55 13.65 25.34
N GLY A 231 -14.38 14.31 25.43
CA GLY A 231 -13.55 14.37 26.63
C GLY A 231 -13.04 12.99 27.14
N ILE A 232 -13.32 11.91 26.39
CA ILE A 232 -13.07 10.52 26.79
C ILE A 232 -11.96 9.90 25.92
N SER A 233 -11.89 10.25 24.64
CA SER A 233 -10.95 9.65 23.70
C SER A 233 -9.53 10.18 23.91
N LYS A 234 -8.62 9.29 24.36
CA LYS A 234 -7.21 9.63 24.59
C LYS A 234 -6.41 9.54 23.30
N GLU A 235 -5.25 10.18 23.31
CA GLU A 235 -4.24 10.03 22.25
C GLU A 235 -3.93 8.55 22.03
N ASN A 236 -3.96 8.10 20.78
CA ASN A 236 -3.69 6.71 20.43
C ASN A 236 -2.22 6.36 20.72
N ALA A 237 -1.99 5.42 21.64
CA ALA A 237 -0.64 5.07 22.07
C ALA A 237 0.24 4.48 20.96
N CYS A 238 -0.34 3.78 19.97
CA CYS A 238 0.41 3.28 18.81
C CYS A 238 0.97 4.46 18.00
N LEU A 239 0.12 5.44 17.66
CA LEU A 239 0.53 6.60 16.87
C LEU A 239 1.55 7.45 17.63
N LYS A 240 1.36 7.64 18.94
CA LYS A 240 2.34 8.33 19.78
C LYS A 240 3.71 7.65 19.77
N ALA A 241 3.76 6.33 19.84
CA ALA A 241 5.00 5.57 19.84
C ALA A 241 5.73 5.61 18.49
N MET A 242 5.02 5.84 17.38
CA MET A 242 5.57 5.79 16.02
C MET A 242 5.85 7.14 15.38
N LYS A 243 5.46 8.25 16.02
CA LYS A 243 5.88 9.62 15.66
C LYS A 243 7.36 9.82 16.01
N SER A 244 8.26 9.32 15.16
CA SER A 244 9.68 9.69 15.24
C SER A 244 9.92 11.00 14.48
N THR A 245 10.41 12.02 15.20
CA THR A 245 11.29 13.10 14.71
C THR A 245 10.77 14.16 13.73
N GLN A 246 9.52 14.18 13.29
CA GLN A 246 8.96 15.35 12.61
C GLN A 246 7.61 15.73 13.21
N GLU A 247 7.45 17.02 13.56
CA GLU A 247 6.17 17.64 13.88
C GLU A 247 5.28 17.61 12.63
N CYS A 248 4.67 16.45 12.35
CA CYS A 248 3.59 16.37 11.37
C CYS A 248 2.29 16.83 12.04
N SER A 249 1.81 17.97 11.57
CA SER A 249 0.70 18.74 12.11
C SER A 249 -0.68 18.17 11.69
N LYS A 250 -1.67 18.40 12.57
CA LYS A 250 -3.14 18.52 12.37
C LYS A 250 -4.07 17.31 12.56
N ASN A 251 -3.67 16.06 12.33
CA ASN A 251 -4.60 14.93 12.49
C ASN A 251 -4.51 14.32 13.90
N TYR A 252 -5.41 14.76 14.81
CA TYR A 252 -5.51 14.25 16.18
C TYR A 252 -6.30 12.95 16.24
N TRP A 253 -5.80 11.89 15.60
CA TRP A 253 -6.39 10.56 15.75
C TRP A 253 -6.35 10.11 17.22
N ARG A 254 -7.52 9.81 17.78
CA ARG A 254 -7.72 9.44 19.18
C ARG A 254 -8.56 8.19 19.29
N GLY A 255 -8.48 7.53 20.44
CA GLY A 255 -9.21 6.30 20.70
C GLY A 255 -8.66 5.11 19.90
N ASN A 256 -9.48 4.09 19.78
CA ASN A 256 -9.20 2.92 18.97
C ASN A 256 -9.28 3.26 17.47
N ILE A 257 -8.46 2.62 16.66
CA ILE A 257 -8.48 2.78 15.20
C ILE A 257 -8.41 1.40 14.56
N LEU A 258 -9.21 1.18 13.51
CA LEU A 258 -9.15 -0.03 12.70
C LEU A 258 -8.91 0.36 11.25
N LEU A 259 -7.98 -0.33 10.60
CA LEU A 259 -7.61 -0.13 9.21
C LEU A 259 -7.86 -1.41 8.42
N MET A 260 -8.37 -1.26 7.21
CA MET A 260 -8.54 -2.32 6.23
C MET A 260 -7.89 -1.90 4.92
N LYS A 261 -7.38 -2.84 4.14
CA LYS A 261 -6.71 -2.54 2.87
C LYS A 261 -7.62 -2.86 1.69
N ALA A 262 -7.83 -1.88 0.83
CA ALA A 262 -8.56 -2.07 -0.41
C ALA A 262 -7.63 -2.37 -1.59
N GLU A 263 -8.13 -3.19 -2.51
CA GLU A 263 -7.61 -3.31 -3.85
C GLU A 263 -7.90 -2.02 -4.63
N PRO A 264 -7.00 -1.59 -5.53
CA PRO A 264 -7.32 -0.51 -6.47
C PRO A 264 -8.51 -0.94 -7.34
N CYS A 265 -9.64 -0.26 -7.24
CA CYS A 265 -10.83 -0.53 -8.05
C CYS A 265 -11.51 0.80 -8.44
N GLU A 266 -12.05 0.86 -9.66
CA GLU A 266 -12.70 2.06 -10.21
C GLU A 266 -14.16 2.23 -9.75
N ARG A 267 -14.82 1.15 -9.29
CA ARG A 267 -16.25 1.18 -8.91
C ARG A 267 -16.48 0.82 -7.45
N ASP A 268 -16.22 -0.44 -7.08
CA ASP A 268 -16.46 -0.95 -5.73
C ASP A 268 -15.15 -1.44 -5.10
N PRO A 269 -14.71 -0.87 -3.96
CA PRO A 269 -13.47 -1.30 -3.33
C PRO A 269 -13.64 -2.71 -2.77
N SER A 270 -12.89 -3.67 -3.32
CA SER A 270 -12.74 -5.00 -2.72
C SER A 270 -11.63 -4.94 -1.68
N PHE A 271 -11.83 -5.58 -0.52
CA PHE A 271 -10.80 -5.63 0.51
C PHE A 271 -9.92 -6.86 0.35
N ARG A 272 -8.65 -6.74 0.77
CA ARG A 272 -7.70 -7.86 0.85
C ARG A 272 -7.04 -7.97 2.21
N ASP A 273 -6.60 -9.18 2.54
CA ASP A 273 -5.86 -9.46 3.78
C ASP A 273 -4.63 -8.56 3.91
N MET A 274 -4.59 -7.75 4.98
CA MET A 274 -3.42 -6.97 5.34
C MET A 274 -2.27 -7.87 5.79
N LYS A 275 -1.06 -7.53 5.35
CA LYS A 275 0.19 -8.19 5.74
C LYS A 275 0.94 -7.31 6.75
N VAL A 276 1.89 -7.89 7.49
CA VAL A 276 2.75 -7.14 8.44
C VAL A 276 3.49 -5.99 7.76
N GLN A 277 3.93 -6.20 6.52
CA GLN A 277 4.57 -5.18 5.71
C GLN A 277 3.66 -3.97 5.42
N ASP A 278 2.34 -4.15 5.44
CA ASP A 278 1.36 -3.08 5.19
C ASP A 278 1.19 -2.18 6.42
N VAL A 279 1.58 -2.64 7.61
CA VAL A 279 1.34 -1.93 8.87
C VAL A 279 2.03 -0.58 8.90
N ARG A 280 3.32 -0.55 8.53
CA ARG A 280 4.04 0.73 8.49
C ARG A 280 3.42 1.67 7.45
N SER A 281 3.08 1.15 6.27
CA SER A 281 2.52 1.95 5.19
C SER A 281 1.16 2.56 5.56
N ALA A 282 0.32 1.81 6.29
CA ALA A 282 -0.97 2.29 6.78
C ALA A 282 -0.82 3.32 7.92
N ILE A 283 0.21 3.18 8.75
CA ILE A 283 0.48 4.12 9.85
C ILE A 283 1.10 5.42 9.35
N ASP A 284 1.98 5.36 8.36
CA ASP A 284 2.51 6.59 7.76
C ASP A 284 1.37 7.36 7.06
N ALA A 285 0.41 6.67 6.43
CA ALA A 285 -0.79 7.30 5.86
C ALA A 285 -1.70 7.99 6.89
N LEU A 286 -1.59 7.62 8.18
CA LEU A 286 -2.28 8.27 9.29
C LEU A 286 -1.55 9.52 9.80
N ILE A 287 -0.24 9.64 9.55
CA ILE A 287 0.63 10.69 10.10
C ILE A 287 0.87 11.81 9.07
N LEU A 288 0.69 11.53 7.77
CA LEU A 288 0.68 12.51 6.67
C LEU A 288 -0.56 13.43 6.75
#